data_AF-A0A0W0Z961-F1
#
_entry.id   AF-A0A0W0Z961-F1
#
_cell.length_a   1.000
_cell.length_b   1.000
_cell.length_c   1.000
_cell.angle_alpha   90.00
_cell.angle_beta   90.00
_cell.angle_gamma   90.00
#
_symmetry.space_group_name_H-M   'P 1'
#
loop_
_entity.id
_entity.type
_entity.pdbx_description
1 polymer ?
#
loop_
_entity_poly.entity_id
_entity_poly.type
_entity_poly.pdbx_seq_one_letter_code
_entity_poly.pdbx_strand_id
1 'polypeptide(L)'
;MPSLKPNGIVPFHVDFKKNGIDVSSREQAIIILDEVAKLHAHGSKSVGITYSANQEQTDKILDTYRKGGWQTGIIGSNQASVIFEIERLLTKAKYQHLQGVYRTIPITTMKYCNGQAMTADEPSVQKSLEHASQFMANGGMLLGWINQCTPQGHLAIGGGVAANVQTLGQKQMINHWVQSHLSQ
;
A
#
# COMPACT_ATOMS: atom_id res chain seq x y z
N MET A 1 20.45 15.24 -4.76
CA MET A 1 19.20 14.52 -4.40
C MET A 1 19.42 13.89 -3.03
N PRO A 2 18.44 13.92 -2.11
CA PRO A 2 18.58 13.23 -0.83
C PRO A 2 18.91 11.76 -1.11
N SER A 3 19.92 11.22 -0.44
CA SER A 3 20.29 9.82 -0.61
C SER A 3 19.17 8.95 -0.05
N LEU A 4 18.41 8.28 -0.92
CA LEU A 4 17.45 7.26 -0.51
C LEU A 4 18.20 6.24 0.34
N LYS A 5 17.71 5.95 1.55
CA LYS A 5 18.23 4.80 2.32
C LYS A 5 18.04 3.56 1.44
N PRO A 6 19.08 2.73 1.24
CA PRO A 6 18.88 1.40 0.70
C PRO A 6 17.83 0.71 1.59
N ASN A 7 16.74 0.22 1.01
CA ASN A 7 15.68 -0.54 1.70
C ASN A 7 14.77 0.27 2.65
N GLY A 8 14.57 1.58 2.41
CA GLY A 8 13.63 2.42 3.17
C GLY A 8 12.28 2.64 2.48
N ILE A 9 11.29 3.07 3.26
CA ILE A 9 10.01 3.59 2.78
C ILE A 9 10.22 5.01 2.28
N VAL A 10 9.71 5.30 1.09
CA VAL A 10 9.67 6.64 0.50
C VAL A 10 8.26 7.22 0.68
N PRO A 11 8.07 8.25 1.51
CA PRO A 11 6.76 8.87 1.67
C PRO A 11 6.24 9.40 0.32
N PHE A 12 4.99 9.06 -0.03
CA PHE A 12 4.41 9.34 -1.34
C PHE A 12 2.98 9.87 -1.20
N HIS A 13 2.78 11.14 -1.59
CA HIS A 13 1.51 11.84 -1.47
C HIS A 13 0.50 11.40 -2.53
N VAL A 14 -0.64 10.88 -2.08
CA VAL A 14 -1.81 10.57 -2.90
C VAL A 14 -3.04 11.09 -2.16
N ASP A 15 -3.42 12.33 -2.49
CA ASP A 15 -4.54 13.00 -1.87
C ASP A 15 -5.88 12.49 -2.42
N PHE A 16 -6.86 12.40 -1.53
CA PHE A 16 -8.24 12.07 -1.91
C PHE A 16 -9.13 13.31 -2.06
N LYS A 17 -8.65 14.50 -1.68
CA LYS A 17 -9.31 15.79 -1.89
C LYS A 17 -8.31 16.86 -2.28
N LYS A 18 -8.69 17.74 -3.22
CA LYS A 18 -7.96 18.96 -3.60
C LYS A 18 -8.91 20.14 -3.62
N ASN A 19 -8.59 21.18 -2.84
CA ASN A 19 -9.43 22.38 -2.70
C ASN A 19 -10.91 22.07 -2.36
N GLY A 20 -11.14 21.05 -1.53
CA GLY A 20 -12.48 20.60 -1.13
C GLY A 20 -13.19 19.68 -2.12
N ILE A 21 -12.62 19.44 -3.30
CA ILE A 21 -13.18 18.56 -4.34
C ILE A 21 -12.56 17.16 -4.21
N ASP A 22 -13.38 16.12 -4.27
CA ASP A 22 -12.92 14.73 -4.24
C ASP A 22 -12.08 14.40 -5.49
N VAL A 23 -10.92 13.79 -5.26
CA VAL A 23 -10.05 13.26 -6.33
C VAL A 23 -10.52 11.85 -6.65
N SER A 24 -10.82 11.57 -7.92
CA SER A 24 -11.31 10.26 -8.32
C SER A 24 -10.29 9.15 -8.02
N SER A 25 -10.74 7.93 -7.72
CA SER A 25 -9.82 6.80 -7.50
C SER A 25 -8.96 6.51 -8.73
N ARG A 26 -9.48 6.81 -9.93
CA ARG A 26 -8.74 6.71 -11.18
C ARG A 26 -7.60 7.72 -11.28
N GLU A 27 -7.83 8.97 -10.90
CA GLU A 27 -6.77 9.99 -10.85
C GLU A 27 -5.70 9.63 -9.81
N GLN A 28 -6.10 9.16 -8.63
CA GLN A 28 -5.16 8.66 -7.62
C GLN A 28 -4.33 7.48 -8.15
N ALA A 29 -4.96 6.56 -8.88
CA ALA A 29 -4.27 5.42 -9.51
C ALA A 29 -3.27 5.85 -10.58
N ILE A 30 -3.61 6.86 -11.39
CA ILE A 30 -2.70 7.45 -12.39
C ILE A 30 -1.47 8.06 -11.72
N ILE A 31 -1.65 8.81 -10.63
CA ILE A 31 -0.53 9.39 -9.86
C ILE A 31 0.43 8.30 -9.39
N ILE A 32 -0.08 7.20 -8.84
CA ILE A 32 0.73 6.07 -8.39
C ILE A 32 1.46 5.42 -9.58
N LEU A 33 0.76 5.12 -10.68
CA LEU A 33 1.36 4.43 -11.82
C LEU A 33 2.35 5.29 -12.59
N ASP A 34 2.16 6.60 -12.67
CA ASP A 34 3.13 7.51 -13.29
C ASP A 34 4.43 7.58 -12.46
N GLU A 35 4.36 7.58 -11.12
CA GLU A 35 5.57 7.49 -10.29
C GLU A 35 6.23 6.11 -10.41
N VAL A 36 5.46 5.02 -10.44
CA VAL A 36 5.99 3.67 -10.69
C VAL A 36 6.73 3.61 -12.04
N ALA A 37 6.14 4.16 -13.10
CA ALA A 37 6.76 4.24 -14.42
C ALA A 37 8.09 5.01 -14.39
N LYS A 38 8.10 6.17 -13.72
CA LYS A 38 9.29 7.00 -13.54
C LYS A 38 10.38 6.25 -12.77
N LEU A 39 10.04 5.59 -11.67
CA LEU A 39 11.01 4.84 -10.87
C LEU A 39 11.57 3.62 -11.62
N HIS A 40 10.72 2.96 -12.41
CA HIS A 40 11.13 1.86 -13.27
C HIS A 40 12.09 2.33 -14.37
N ALA A 41 11.80 3.45 -15.02
CA ALA A 41 12.69 4.07 -16.01
C ALA A 41 14.06 4.45 -15.44
N HIS A 42 14.14 4.75 -14.13
CA HIS A 42 15.39 4.98 -13.40
C HIS A 42 16.04 3.69 -12.85
N GLY A 43 15.58 2.51 -13.27
CA GLY A 43 16.21 1.22 -12.97
C GLY A 43 15.60 0.43 -11.82
N SER A 44 14.50 0.89 -11.21
CA SER A 44 13.80 0.11 -10.18
C SER A 44 13.16 -1.13 -10.80
N LYS A 45 13.55 -2.32 -10.33
CA LYS A 45 13.01 -3.60 -10.83
C LYS A 45 11.58 -3.86 -10.38
N SER A 46 11.24 -3.41 -9.18
CA SER A 46 9.89 -3.49 -8.62
C SER A 46 9.60 -2.28 -7.75
N VAL A 47 8.35 -1.81 -7.79
CA VAL A 47 7.89 -0.65 -7.03
C VAL A 47 6.56 -1.01 -6.36
N GLY A 48 6.54 -0.84 -5.05
CA GLY A 48 5.40 -1.16 -4.19
C GLY A 48 4.72 0.10 -3.66
N ILE A 49 3.42 0.04 -3.37
CA ILE A 49 2.71 1.07 -2.59
C ILE A 49 2.06 0.41 -1.38
N THR A 50 2.23 0.99 -0.19
CA THR A 50 1.55 0.49 1.02
C THR A 50 0.04 0.65 0.92
N TYR A 51 -0.70 -0.36 1.38
CA TYR A 51 -2.16 -0.40 1.35
C TYR A 51 -2.71 -0.83 2.72
N SER A 52 -3.59 -0.04 3.31
CA SER A 52 -4.30 -0.40 4.55
C SER A 52 -5.37 -1.46 4.24
N ALA A 53 -5.06 -2.72 4.51
CA ALA A 53 -5.86 -3.86 4.11
C ALA A 53 -6.57 -4.51 5.31
N ASN A 54 -7.73 -5.11 5.04
CA ASN A 54 -8.21 -6.16 5.94
C ASN A 54 -7.45 -7.47 5.71
N GLN A 55 -7.54 -8.42 6.64
CA GLN A 55 -6.80 -9.68 6.60
C GLN A 55 -7.10 -10.53 5.35
N GLU A 56 -8.36 -10.62 4.93
CA GLU A 56 -8.75 -11.36 3.72
C GLU A 56 -8.12 -10.74 2.46
N GLN A 57 -8.09 -9.41 2.39
CA GLN A 57 -7.43 -8.68 1.31
C GLN A 57 -5.92 -8.90 1.33
N THR A 58 -5.28 -8.88 2.50
CA THR A 58 -3.87 -9.24 2.65
C THR A 58 -3.61 -10.64 2.10
N ASP A 59 -4.34 -11.63 2.58
CA ASP A 59 -4.15 -13.03 2.17
C ASP A 59 -4.35 -13.21 0.66
N LYS A 60 -5.35 -12.56 0.07
CA LYS A 60 -5.60 -12.57 -1.38
C LYS A 60 -4.44 -11.98 -2.17
N ILE A 61 -3.91 -10.83 -1.74
CA ILE A 61 -2.78 -10.16 -2.39
C ILE A 61 -1.54 -11.07 -2.33
N LEU A 62 -1.22 -11.61 -1.16
CA LEU A 62 -0.05 -12.48 -0.96
C LEU A 62 -0.16 -13.78 -1.77
N ASP A 63 -1.34 -14.40 -1.79
CA ASP A 63 -1.60 -15.60 -2.59
C ASP A 63 -1.44 -15.35 -4.09
N THR A 64 -1.93 -14.20 -4.57
CA THR A 64 -1.77 -13.78 -5.97
C THR A 64 -0.30 -13.73 -6.38
N TYR A 65 0.54 -13.07 -5.58
CA TYR A 65 1.97 -12.95 -5.88
C TYR A 65 2.70 -14.28 -5.77
N ARG A 66 2.36 -15.11 -4.78
CA ARG A 66 2.91 -16.46 -4.64
C ARG A 66 2.65 -17.31 -5.88
N LYS A 67 1.50 -17.13 -6.54
CA LYS A 67 1.13 -17.80 -7.80
C LYS A 67 1.74 -17.17 -9.04
N GLY A 68 2.60 -16.15 -8.90
CA GLY A 68 3.19 -15.41 -10.01
C GLY A 68 2.24 -14.39 -10.67
N GLY A 69 1.06 -14.18 -10.10
CA GLY A 69 0.08 -13.21 -10.57
C GLY A 69 0.47 -11.77 -10.24
N TRP A 70 -0.16 -10.82 -10.94
CA TRP A 70 -0.09 -9.39 -10.62
C TRP A 70 -1.44 -8.79 -10.27
N GLN A 71 -2.53 -9.34 -10.83
CA GLN A 71 -3.88 -8.86 -10.60
C GLN A 71 -4.47 -9.52 -9.35
N THR A 72 -4.61 -8.74 -8.29
CA THR A 72 -5.09 -9.20 -6.97
C THR A 72 -6.61 -9.22 -6.87
N GLY A 73 -7.31 -8.48 -7.75
CA GLY A 73 -8.77 -8.42 -7.79
C GLY A 73 -9.36 -7.79 -6.53
N ILE A 74 -8.64 -6.85 -5.92
CA ILE A 74 -9.10 -6.12 -4.74
C ILE A 74 -10.19 -5.15 -5.16
N ILE A 75 -11.28 -5.18 -4.42
CA ILE A 75 -12.44 -4.31 -4.59
C ILE A 75 -12.82 -3.74 -3.21
N GLY A 76 -13.45 -2.57 -3.22
CA GLY A 76 -13.90 -1.89 -2.01
C GLY A 76 -13.91 -0.38 -2.20
N SER A 77 -13.90 0.36 -1.09
CA SER A 77 -13.87 1.83 -1.08
C SER A 77 -12.49 2.39 -0.73
N ASN A 78 -12.34 3.70 -0.86
CA ASN A 78 -11.12 4.45 -0.48
C ASN A 78 -9.87 3.91 -1.18
N GLN A 79 -8.86 3.43 -0.44
CA GLN A 79 -7.66 2.87 -1.06
C GLN A 79 -7.97 1.63 -1.92
N ALA A 80 -8.95 0.80 -1.54
CA ALA A 80 -9.29 -0.40 -2.31
C ALA A 80 -9.83 -0.06 -3.71
N SER A 81 -10.60 1.04 -3.86
CA SER A 81 -11.08 1.48 -5.17
C SER A 81 -9.94 2.04 -6.03
N VAL A 82 -8.90 2.61 -5.41
CA VAL A 82 -7.67 3.03 -6.13
C VAL A 82 -6.89 1.81 -6.61
N ILE A 83 -6.69 0.79 -5.76
CA ILE A 83 -6.02 -0.47 -6.16
C ILE A 83 -6.78 -1.12 -7.33
N PHE A 84 -8.11 -1.16 -7.27
CA PHE A 84 -8.94 -1.64 -8.36
C PHE A 84 -8.70 -0.87 -9.68
N GLU A 85 -8.67 0.47 -9.63
CA GLU A 85 -8.39 1.28 -10.82
C GLU A 85 -6.95 1.14 -11.31
N ILE A 86 -5.96 0.92 -10.43
CA ILE A 86 -4.59 0.57 -10.82
C ILE A 86 -4.61 -0.72 -11.65
N GLU A 87 -5.27 -1.77 -11.18
CA GLU A 87 -5.35 -3.04 -11.92
C GLU A 87 -6.00 -2.88 -13.28
N ARG A 88 -7.06 -2.06 -13.38
CA ARG A 88 -7.70 -1.74 -14.67
C ARG A 88 -6.75 -0.97 -15.59
N LEU A 89 -6.01 0.00 -15.06
CA LEU A 89 -5.05 0.80 -15.82
C LEU A 89 -3.85 -0.03 -16.30
N LEU A 90 -3.40 -1.02 -15.51
CA LEU A 90 -2.37 -1.97 -15.90
C LEU A 90 -2.77 -2.83 -17.11
N THR A 91 -4.06 -2.93 -17.47
CA THR A 91 -4.48 -3.58 -18.73
C THR A 91 -4.39 -2.67 -19.95
N LYS A 92 -4.10 -1.38 -19.78
CA LYS A 92 -4.04 -0.39 -20.86
C LYS A 92 -2.62 -0.26 -21.39
N ALA A 93 -2.49 -0.02 -22.70
CA ALA A 93 -1.20 0.06 -23.40
C ALA A 93 -0.18 0.98 -22.69
N LYS A 94 -0.63 2.12 -22.14
CA LYS A 94 0.22 3.06 -21.39
C LYS A 94 0.96 2.39 -20.22
N TYR A 95 0.32 1.48 -19.48
CA TYR A 95 0.85 0.92 -18.24
C TYR A 95 1.05 -0.60 -18.26
N GLN A 96 0.78 -1.27 -19.38
CA GLN A 96 0.88 -2.73 -19.49
C GLN A 96 2.27 -3.28 -19.13
N HIS A 97 3.32 -2.55 -19.49
CA HIS A 97 4.70 -2.89 -19.15
C HIS A 97 4.98 -2.92 -17.64
N LEU A 98 4.11 -2.34 -16.81
CA LEU A 98 4.25 -2.31 -15.35
C LEU A 98 3.58 -3.49 -14.64
N GLN A 99 2.89 -4.40 -15.34
CA GLN A 99 2.21 -5.56 -14.75
C GLN A 99 3.15 -6.44 -13.90
N GLY A 100 4.42 -6.58 -14.29
CA GLY A 100 5.43 -7.30 -13.50
C GLY A 100 6.21 -6.42 -12.50
N VAL A 101 6.05 -5.11 -12.58
CA VAL A 101 6.85 -4.10 -11.85
C VAL A 101 6.11 -3.58 -10.63
N TYR A 102 4.83 -3.27 -10.78
CA TYR A 102 3.97 -2.75 -9.71
C TYR A 102 3.59 -3.84 -8.71
N ARG A 103 3.59 -3.50 -7.41
CA ARG A 103 3.02 -4.32 -6.34
C ARG A 103 2.17 -3.47 -5.38
N THR A 104 0.97 -3.93 -5.06
CA THR A 104 0.26 -3.52 -3.84
C THR A 104 0.89 -4.22 -2.64
N ILE A 105 1.36 -3.46 -1.64
CA ILE A 105 1.99 -4.00 -0.43
C ILE A 105 1.01 -3.85 0.74
N PRO A 106 0.29 -4.93 1.12
CA PRO A 106 -0.76 -4.84 2.13
C PRO A 106 -0.17 -4.75 3.54
N ILE A 107 -0.71 -3.87 4.36
CA ILE A 107 -0.52 -3.83 5.81
C ILE A 107 -1.86 -4.16 6.46
N THR A 108 -1.92 -5.30 7.16
CA THR A 108 -3.16 -5.79 7.78
C THR A 108 -3.52 -4.89 8.96
N THR A 109 -4.73 -4.34 8.96
CA THR A 109 -5.21 -3.47 10.05
C THR A 109 -6.46 -4.00 10.74
N MET A 110 -7.24 -4.85 10.08
CA MET A 110 -8.47 -5.39 10.65
C MET A 110 -8.85 -6.70 9.97
N LYS A 111 -9.89 -7.37 10.45
CA LYS A 111 -10.55 -8.47 9.74
C LYS A 111 -12.06 -8.28 9.74
N TYR A 112 -12.74 -8.99 8.85
CA TYR A 112 -14.19 -9.14 8.92
C TYR A 112 -14.54 -10.53 9.44
N CYS A 113 -15.50 -10.60 10.36
CA CYS A 113 -16.13 -11.85 10.80
C CYS A 113 -17.64 -11.64 10.68
N ASN A 114 -18.32 -12.45 9.86
CA ASN A 114 -19.76 -12.33 9.62
C ASN A 114 -20.20 -10.90 9.23
N GLY A 115 -19.41 -10.22 8.40
CA GLY A 115 -19.66 -8.84 7.95
C GLY A 115 -19.34 -7.74 8.98
N GLN A 116 -18.94 -8.10 10.20
CA GLN A 116 -18.55 -7.14 11.23
C GLN A 116 -17.04 -6.94 11.25
N ALA A 117 -16.62 -5.68 11.31
CA ALA A 117 -15.22 -5.33 11.47
C ALA A 117 -14.74 -5.73 12.87
N MET A 118 -13.60 -6.39 12.92
CA MET A 118 -12.96 -6.87 14.14
C MET A 118 -11.46 -6.63 14.09
N THR A 119 -10.84 -6.71 15.26
CA THR A 119 -9.39 -6.73 15.40
C THR A 119 -8.81 -7.90 14.59
N ALA A 120 -7.83 -7.61 13.73
CA ALA A 120 -7.04 -8.66 13.07
C ALA A 120 -6.29 -9.48 14.13
N ASP A 121 -5.95 -10.74 13.85
CA ASP A 121 -5.00 -11.42 14.73
C ASP A 121 -3.59 -10.83 14.59
N GLU A 122 -2.85 -10.82 15.69
CA GLU A 122 -1.50 -10.25 15.75
C GLU A 122 -0.52 -10.91 14.75
N PRO A 123 -0.51 -12.24 14.57
CA PRO A 123 0.32 -12.89 13.55
C PRO A 123 0.06 -12.38 12.13
N SER A 124 -1.19 -12.07 11.78
CA SER A 124 -1.54 -11.51 10.46
C SER A 124 -1.05 -10.08 10.25
N VAL A 125 -0.99 -9.27 11.32
CA VAL A 125 -0.37 -7.95 11.28
C VAL A 125 1.14 -8.11 11.09
N GLN A 126 1.79 -8.91 11.92
CA GLN A 126 3.24 -9.14 11.85
C GLN A 126 3.67 -9.68 10.48
N LYS A 127 2.99 -10.71 9.97
CA LYS A 127 3.27 -11.30 8.65
C LYS A 127 3.18 -10.28 7.52
N SER A 128 2.24 -9.34 7.59
CA SER A 128 2.11 -8.29 6.57
C SER A 128 3.27 -7.29 6.60
N LEU A 129 3.76 -6.92 7.79
CA LEU A 129 4.92 -6.05 7.98
C LEU A 129 6.21 -6.75 7.55
N GLU A 130 6.37 -8.04 7.90
CA GLU A 130 7.49 -8.87 7.45
C GLU A 130 7.54 -8.97 5.93
N HIS A 131 6.39 -9.18 5.28
CA HIS A 131 6.33 -9.19 3.82
C HIS A 131 6.74 -7.85 3.20
N ALA A 132 6.29 -6.73 3.77
CA ALA A 132 6.70 -5.40 3.32
C ALA A 132 8.21 -5.17 3.49
N SER A 133 8.81 -5.59 4.61
CA SER A 133 10.26 -5.57 4.81
C SER A 133 11.01 -6.48 3.83
N GLN A 134 10.51 -7.68 3.56
CA GLN A 134 11.10 -8.59 2.58
C GLN A 134 11.05 -8.02 1.16
N PHE A 135 9.96 -7.35 0.79
CA PHE A 135 9.86 -6.67 -0.51
C PHE A 135 10.99 -5.63 -0.68
N MET A 136 11.23 -4.81 0.35
CA MET A 136 12.34 -3.85 0.35
C MET A 136 13.71 -4.54 0.34
N ALA A 137 13.91 -5.57 1.18
CA ALA A 137 15.17 -6.31 1.27
C ALA A 137 15.54 -7.00 -0.06
N ASN A 138 14.55 -7.38 -0.87
CA ASN A 138 14.74 -7.96 -2.19
C ASN A 138 14.97 -6.88 -3.29
N GLY A 139 15.22 -5.63 -2.91
CA GLY A 139 15.51 -4.52 -3.81
C GLY A 139 14.26 -3.83 -4.37
N GLY A 140 13.08 -4.08 -3.80
CA GLY A 140 11.85 -3.36 -4.14
C GLY A 140 11.84 -1.95 -3.56
N MET A 141 11.41 -0.97 -4.35
CA MET A 141 11.21 0.40 -3.87
C MET A 141 9.81 0.54 -3.28
N LEU A 142 9.71 0.82 -1.98
CA LEU A 142 8.41 0.94 -1.31
C LEU A 142 7.98 2.39 -1.15
N LEU A 143 6.94 2.77 -1.89
CA LEU A 143 6.19 4.00 -1.68
C LEU A 143 5.29 3.82 -0.44
N GLY A 144 5.45 4.69 0.54
CA GLY A 144 4.57 4.80 1.70
C GLY A 144 3.45 5.77 1.40
N TRP A 145 2.22 5.28 1.26
CA TRP A 145 1.05 6.11 0.98
C TRP A 145 0.84 7.11 2.12
N ILE A 146 0.92 8.40 1.82
CA ILE A 146 0.47 9.50 2.69
C ILE A 146 -0.56 10.36 1.94
N ASN A 147 -1.39 11.08 2.68
CA ASN A 147 -2.40 11.98 2.10
C ASN A 147 -2.50 13.26 2.95
N GLN A 148 -3.38 14.17 2.54
CA GLN A 148 -3.57 15.47 3.18
C GLN A 148 -3.99 15.43 4.67
N CYS A 149 -4.38 14.26 5.19
CA CYS A 149 -4.72 14.05 6.60
C CYS A 149 -3.68 13.20 7.35
N THR A 150 -2.61 12.73 6.69
CA THR A 150 -1.59 11.89 7.33
C THR A 150 -0.65 12.75 8.18
N PRO A 151 -0.52 12.47 9.50
CA PRO A 151 0.44 13.17 10.34
C PRO A 151 1.88 12.97 9.87
N GLN A 152 2.76 13.94 10.16
CA GLN A 152 4.18 13.82 9.86
C GLN A 152 4.77 12.54 10.47
N GLY A 153 5.61 11.85 9.69
CA GLY A 153 6.24 10.59 10.08
C GLY A 153 5.32 9.37 10.03
N HIS A 154 4.04 9.51 9.67
CA HIS A 154 3.09 8.40 9.60
C HIS A 154 2.74 8.05 8.15
N LEU A 155 2.11 6.90 7.96
CA LEU A 155 1.50 6.48 6.71
C LEU A 155 -0.03 6.46 6.84
N ALA A 156 -0.73 6.51 5.71
CA ALA A 156 -2.18 6.36 5.61
C ALA A 156 -2.61 4.89 5.84
N ILE A 157 -2.37 4.38 7.05
CA ILE A 157 -2.64 3.01 7.49
C ILE A 157 -3.51 3.06 8.76
N GLY A 158 -4.57 2.24 8.80
CA GLY A 158 -5.40 2.11 10.00
C GLY A 158 -6.47 3.20 10.17
N GLY A 159 -6.79 3.93 9.10
CA GLY A 159 -7.91 4.87 9.08
C GLY A 159 -9.28 4.22 8.88
N GLY A 160 -10.33 5.04 8.87
CA GLY A 160 -11.70 4.58 8.59
C GLY A 160 -12.19 3.55 9.59
N VAL A 161 -12.73 2.43 9.09
CA VAL A 161 -13.29 1.35 9.92
C VAL A 161 -12.22 0.72 10.84
N ALA A 162 -10.98 0.57 10.36
CA ALA A 162 -9.90 -0.03 11.11
C ALA A 162 -9.55 0.75 12.40
N ALA A 163 -9.72 2.08 12.38
CA ALA A 163 -9.39 2.96 13.50
C ALA A 163 -10.11 2.58 14.80
N ASN A 164 -11.32 2.01 14.66
CA ASN A 164 -12.21 1.64 15.77
C ASN A 164 -11.98 0.21 16.30
N VAL A 165 -11.27 -0.64 15.55
CA VAL A 165 -11.11 -2.06 15.88
C VAL A 165 -9.65 -2.48 16.12
N GLN A 166 -8.69 -1.67 15.66
CA GLN A 166 -7.28 -1.88 15.96
C GLN A 166 -6.97 -1.64 17.44
N THR A 167 -6.27 -2.59 18.05
CA THR A 167 -5.76 -2.40 19.41
C THR A 167 -4.63 -1.36 19.44
N LEU A 168 -4.37 -0.79 20.62
CA LEU A 168 -3.21 0.09 20.81
C LEU A 168 -1.89 -0.62 20.45
N GLY A 169 -1.75 -1.90 20.83
CA GLY A 169 -0.57 -2.70 20.50
C GLY A 169 -0.35 -2.84 18.99
N GLN A 170 -1.40 -3.06 18.21
CA GLN A 170 -1.30 -3.12 16.74
C GLN A 170 -0.93 -1.77 16.13
N LYS A 171 -1.52 -0.68 16.62
CA LYS A 171 -1.16 0.68 16.18
C LYS A 171 0.31 0.98 16.46
N GLN A 172 0.80 0.62 17.65
CA GLN A 172 2.20 0.78 18.03
C GLN A 172 3.13 -0.09 17.20
N MET A 173 2.77 -1.35 16.94
CA MET A 173 3.54 -2.27 16.09
C MET A 173 3.72 -1.71 14.67
N ILE A 174 2.63 -1.28 14.04
CA ILE A 174 2.67 -0.68 12.69
C ILE A 174 3.48 0.62 12.71
N ASN A 175 3.22 1.52 13.67
CA ASN A 175 3.95 2.78 13.75
C ASN A 175 5.45 2.57 14.00
N HIS A 176 5.82 1.64 14.87
CA HIS A 176 7.23 1.31 15.11
C HIS A 176 7.91 0.78 13.84
N TRP A 177 7.23 -0.09 13.09
CA TRP A 177 7.73 -0.55 11.80
C TRP A 177 7.87 0.60 10.79
N VAL A 178 6.90 1.50 10.71
CA VAL A 178 6.98 2.70 9.84
C VAL A 178 8.18 3.56 10.23
N GLN A 179 8.34 3.91 11.52
CA GLN A 179 9.44 4.77 11.98
C GLN A 179 10.82 4.16 11.72
N SER A 180 10.95 2.84 11.86
CA SER A 180 12.24 2.17 11.64
C SER A 180 12.65 2.09 10.17
N HIS A 181 11.68 2.19 9.24
CA HIS A 181 11.94 2.09 7.81
C HIS A 181 11.74 3.40 7.03
N LEU A 182 11.13 4.44 7.62
CA LEU A 182 10.96 5.72 6.94
C LEU A 182 12.34 6.30 6.59
N SER A 183 12.54 6.62 5.32
CA SER A 183 13.75 7.33 4.88
C SER A 183 13.73 8.73 5.51
N GLN A 184 14.80 9.07 6.23
CA GLN A 184 15.04 10.44 6.73
C GLN A 184 15.63 11.30 5.61
#